data_AF-A0A961TKJ2-F1
#
_entry.id   AF-A0A961TKJ2-F1
#
_cell.length_a   1.000
_cell.length_b   1.000
_cell.length_c   1.000
_cell.angle_alpha   90.00
_cell.angle_beta   90.00
_cell.angle_gamma   90.00
#
_symmetry.space_group_name_H-M   'P 1'
#
loop_
_entity.id
_entity.type
_entity.pdbx_description
1 polymer ?
#
loop_
_entity_poly.entity_id
_entity_poly.type
_entity_poly.pdbx_seq_one_letter_code
_entity_poly.pdbx_strand_id
1 'polypeptide(L)'
;MPINVNNPEADALTRRFAHMAGVSITDAIVIAMKEAIERRRDAESPLQTAARLREKHGVSLRKAAKKPLPREAFDKMWESE
;
A
#
# COMPACT_ATOMS: atom_id res chain seq x y z
N MET A 1 -12.92 -17.14 0.37
CA MET A 1 -12.43 -18.38 1.02
C MET A 1 -11.60 -18.01 2.24
N PRO A 2 -11.76 -18.68 3.39
CA PRO A 2 -10.88 -18.50 4.54
C PRO A 2 -9.44 -18.92 4.20
N ILE A 3 -8.46 -18.17 4.70
CA ILE A 3 -7.04 -18.52 4.59
C ILE A 3 -6.74 -19.53 5.69
N ASN A 4 -6.25 -20.71 5.31
CA ASN A 4 -5.80 -21.71 6.27
C ASN A 4 -4.28 -21.58 6.50
N VAL A 5 -3.87 -21.31 7.73
CA VAL A 5 -2.46 -21.15 8.10
C VAL A 5 -1.94 -22.49 8.61
N ASN A 6 -1.41 -23.33 7.71
CA ASN A 6 -0.83 -24.64 8.04
C ASN A 6 0.66 -24.55 8.44
N ASN A 7 1.18 -23.35 8.65
CA ASN A 7 2.57 -23.13 9.05
C ASN A 7 2.63 -22.98 10.59
N PRO A 8 3.34 -23.87 11.32
CA PRO A 8 3.40 -23.83 12.79
C PRO A 8 3.99 -22.54 13.37
N GLU A 9 4.96 -21.93 12.68
CA GLU A 9 5.57 -20.66 13.09
C GLU A 9 4.56 -19.52 12.99
N ALA A 10 3.81 -19.46 11.88
CA ALA A 10 2.77 -18.46 11.68
C ALA A 10 1.63 -18.59 12.71
N ASP A 11 1.22 -19.82 13.08
CA ASP A 11 0.25 -20.04 14.16
C ASP A 11 0.79 -19.54 15.51
N ALA A 12 2.04 -19.90 15.86
CA ALA A 12 2.67 -19.47 17.11
C ALA A 12 2.81 -17.93 17.21
N LEU A 13 3.26 -17.29 16.13
CA LEU A 13 3.37 -15.83 16.05
C LEU A 13 2.00 -15.15 16.19
N THR A 14 0.99 -15.67 15.50
CA THR A 14 -0.38 -15.12 15.54
C THR A 14 -0.98 -15.24 16.94
N ARG A 15 -0.82 -16.40 17.59
CA ARG A 15 -1.30 -16.58 18.98
C ARG A 15 -0.62 -15.64 19.95
N ARG A 16 0.69 -15.48 19.82
CA ARG A 16 1.46 -14.54 20.66
C ARG A 16 0.98 -13.11 20.43
N PHE A 17 0.79 -12.71 19.18
CA PHE A 17 0.31 -11.36 18.85
C PHE A 17 -1.11 -11.11 19.36
N ALA A 18 -2.03 -12.05 19.15
CA ALA A 18 -3.39 -11.98 19.66
C ALA A 18 -3.43 -11.83 21.19
N HIS A 19 -2.58 -12.57 21.91
CA HIS A 19 -2.45 -12.45 23.35
C HIS A 19 -1.93 -11.08 23.79
N MET A 20 -0.87 -10.57 23.14
CA MET A 20 -0.30 -9.25 23.44
C MET A 20 -1.28 -8.10 23.13
N ALA A 21 -2.03 -8.21 22.04
CA ALA A 21 -2.99 -7.20 21.61
C ALA A 21 -4.36 -7.33 22.30
N GLY A 22 -4.63 -8.42 23.01
CA GLY A 22 -5.92 -8.67 23.68
C GLY A 22 -7.09 -8.86 22.72
N VAL A 23 -6.85 -9.41 21.52
CA VAL A 23 -7.84 -9.56 20.45
C VAL A 23 -7.98 -11.02 20.00
N SER A 24 -8.99 -11.31 19.16
CA SER A 24 -9.14 -12.64 18.57
C SER A 24 -7.98 -12.96 17.61
N ILE A 25 -7.75 -14.25 17.35
CA ILE A 25 -6.74 -14.70 16.37
C ILE A 25 -7.00 -14.09 14.99
N THR A 26 -8.27 -14.02 14.58
CA THR A 26 -8.64 -13.42 13.29
C THR A 26 -8.33 -11.94 13.24
N ASP A 27 -8.65 -11.19 14.30
CA ASP A 27 -8.37 -9.76 14.37
C ASP A 27 -6.87 -9.49 14.40
N ALA A 28 -6.11 -10.31 15.13
CA ALA A 28 -4.65 -10.26 15.16
C ALA A 28 -4.04 -10.42 13.76
N ILE A 29 -4.56 -11.34 12.94
CA ILE A 29 -4.13 -11.49 11.54
C ILE A 29 -4.44 -10.22 10.74
N VAL A 30 -5.66 -9.68 10.86
CA VAL A 30 -6.06 -8.47 10.12
C VAL A 30 -5.21 -7.27 10.50
N ILE A 31 -4.96 -7.08 11.80
CA ILE A 31 -4.13 -5.98 12.32
C ILE A 31 -2.70 -6.12 11.80
N ALA A 32 -2.07 -7.29 12.00
CA ALA A 32 -0.69 -7.52 11.57
C ALA A 32 -0.51 -7.29 10.06
N MET A 33 -1.48 -7.71 9.25
CA MET A 33 -1.44 -7.51 7.80
C MET A 33 -1.61 -6.03 7.41
N LYS A 34 -2.51 -5.29 8.07
CA LYS A 34 -2.68 -3.85 7.84
C LYS A 34 -1.40 -3.09 8.18
N GLU A 35 -0.83 -3.34 9.36
CA GLU A 35 0.41 -2.70 9.79
C GLU A 35 1.59 -3.06 8.89
N ALA A 36 1.68 -4.32 8.43
CA ALA A 36 2.74 -4.73 7.51
C ALA A 36 2.63 -4.01 6.15
N ILE A 37 1.40 -3.79 5.66
CA ILE A 37 1.15 -3.03 4.43
C ILE A 37 1.48 -1.55 4.64
N GLU A 38 1.03 -0.95 5.74
CA GLU A 38 1.29 0.46 6.07
C GLU A 38 2.78 0.73 6.24
N ARG A 39 3.49 -0.10 7.01
CA ARG A 39 4.95 -0.01 7.16
C ARG A 39 5.69 -0.07 5.83
N ARG A 40 5.20 -0.85 4.86
CA ARG A 40 5.77 -0.87 3.50
C ARG A 40 5.45 0.40 2.72
N ARG A 41 4.25 0.97 2.89
CA ARG A 41 3.87 2.23 2.26
C ARG A 41 4.71 3.40 2.77
N ASP A 42 4.99 3.46 4.06
CA ASP A 42 5.82 4.52 4.65
C ASP A 42 7.28 4.47 4.17
N ALA A 43 7.74 3.28 3.75
CA ALA A 43 9.06 3.08 3.16
C ALA A 43 9.10 3.26 1.63
N GLU A 44 7.96 3.49 0.96
CA GLU A 44 7.94 3.71 -0.49
C GLU A 44 8.55 5.06 -0.83
N SER A 45 9.46 5.09 -1.81
CA SER A 45 9.86 6.35 -2.43
C SER A 45 8.71 6.96 -3.22
N PRO A 46 8.69 8.29 -3.45
CA PRO A 46 7.64 8.95 -4.24
C PRO A 46 7.41 8.32 -5.63
N LEU A 47 8.47 7.83 -6.28
CA LEU A 47 8.39 7.14 -7.57
C LEU A 47 7.68 5.78 -7.48
N GLN A 48 7.96 5.01 -6.43
CA GLN A 48 7.30 3.71 -6.18
C GLN A 48 5.84 3.92 -5.82
N THR A 49 5.52 4.91 -4.99
CA THR A 49 4.13 5.29 -4.67
C THR A 49 3.37 5.69 -5.93
N ALA A 50 3.97 6.52 -6.79
CA ALA A 50 3.36 6.88 -8.07
C ALA A 50 3.16 5.67 -8.99
N ALA A 51 4.07 4.68 -8.99
CA ALA A 51 3.90 3.42 -9.74
C ALA A 51 2.72 2.59 -9.23
N ARG A 52 2.64 2.37 -7.92
CA ARG A 52 1.54 1.62 -7.28
C ARG A 52 0.18 2.29 -7.52
N LEU A 53 0.11 3.62 -7.42
CA LEU A 53 -1.12 4.37 -7.70
C LEU A 53 -1.56 4.21 -9.15
N ARG A 54 -0.61 4.33 -10.09
CA ARG A 54 -0.89 4.09 -11.52
C ARG A 54 -1.45 2.70 -11.76
N GLU A 55 -0.85 1.67 -11.18
CA GLU A 55 -1.34 0.29 -11.29
C GLU A 55 -2.76 0.13 -10.70
N LYS A 56 -2.98 0.64 -9.48
CA LYS A 56 -4.29 0.60 -8.82
C LYS A 56 -5.41 1.23 -9.66
N HIS A 57 -5.10 2.28 -10.41
CA HIS A 57 -6.05 3.00 -11.25
C HIS A 57 -6.02 2.59 -12.72
N GLY A 58 -5.25 1.56 -13.09
CA GLY A 58 -5.12 1.11 -14.49
C GLY A 58 -4.44 2.12 -15.42
N VAL A 59 -3.68 3.07 -14.88
CA VAL A 59 -3.04 4.15 -15.64
C VAL A 59 -1.70 3.68 -16.19
N SER A 60 -1.61 3.56 -17.51
CA SER A 60 -0.35 3.26 -18.21
C SER A 60 0.29 4.54 -18.76
N LEU A 61 1.55 4.81 -18.41
CA LEU A 61 2.27 5.94 -18.99
C LEU A 61 2.76 5.61 -20.41
N ARG A 62 2.23 6.33 -21.39
CA ARG A 62 2.82 6.39 -22.74
C ARG A 62 4.20 7.07 -22.65
N LYS A 63 5.11 6.79 -23.60
CA LYS A 63 6.47 7.38 -23.61
C LYS A 63 6.48 8.91 -23.47
N ALA A 64 5.49 9.60 -24.04
CA ALA A 64 5.33 11.05 -23.93
C ALA A 64 5.05 11.52 -22.48
N ALA A 65 4.30 10.74 -21.70
CA ALA A 65 3.94 11.06 -20.32
C ALA A 65 5.08 10.85 -19.31
N LYS A 66 6.28 10.46 -19.78
CA LYS A 66 7.52 10.40 -18.98
C LYS A 66 8.38 11.65 -19.13
N LYS A 67 7.99 12.60 -19.99
CA LYS A 67 8.66 13.89 -20.13
C LYS A 67 8.00 14.91 -19.20
N PRO A 68 8.77 15.84 -18.61
CA PRO A 68 8.20 16.99 -17.92
C PRO A 68 7.19 17.70 -18.82
N LEU A 69 6.07 18.12 -18.23
CA LEU A 69 5.12 18.97 -18.94
C LEU A 69 5.75 20.35 -19.17
N PRO A 70 5.38 21.04 -20.26
CA PRO A 70 5.73 22.44 -20.45
C PRO A 70 5.21 23.29 -19.28
N ARG A 71 5.91 24.37 -18.94
CA ARG A 71 5.55 25.25 -17.82
C ARG A 71 4.14 25.81 -17.98
N GLU A 72 3.75 26.11 -19.21
CA GLU A 72 2.44 26.66 -19.56
C GLU A 72 1.29 25.72 -19.16
N ALA A 73 1.54 24.42 -19.00
CA ALA A 73 0.55 23.47 -18.51
C ALA A 73 0.29 23.64 -17.01
N PHE A 74 1.30 24.03 -16.24
CA PHE A 74 1.17 24.35 -14.83
C PHE A 74 0.40 25.65 -14.64
N ASP A 75 0.76 26.69 -15.39
CA ASP A 75 0.13 28.02 -15.31
C ASP A 75 -1.38 27.92 -15.56
N LYS A 76 -1.81 27.19 -16.60
CA LYS A 76 -3.24 26.96 -16.91
C LYS A 76 -4.03 26.21 -15.84
N MET A 77 -3.37 25.37 -15.03
CA MET A 77 -4.05 24.58 -13.99
C MET A 77 -4.35 25.44 -12.75
N TRP A 78 -3.66 26.56 -12.59
CA TRP A 78 -3.78 27.49 -11.46
C TRP A 78 -4.44 28.83 -11.82
N GLU A 79 -4.58 29.15 -13.12
CA GLU A 79 -5.33 30.33 -13.60
C GLU A 79 -6.86 30.15 -13.58
N SER A 80 -7.37 28.97 -13.23
CA SER A 80 -8.81 28.65 -13.20
C SER A 80 -9.44 28.64 -11.79
N GLU A 81 -8.75 29.19 -10.78
CA GLU A 81 -9.33 29.46 -9.45
C GLU A 81 -9.72 30.94 -9.29
#